data_AF-A0A7X8R0P8-F1
#
_entry.id   AF-A0A7X8R0P8-F1
#
_cell.length_a   1.000
_cell.length_b   1.000
_cell.length_c   1.000
_cell.angle_alpha   90.00
_cell.angle_beta   90.00
_cell.angle_gamma   90.00
#
_symmetry.space_group_name_H-M   'P 1'
#
loop_
_entity.id
_entity.type
_entity.pdbx_description
1 polymer ?
#
loop_
_entity_poly.entity_id
_entity_poly.type
_entity_poly.pdbx_seq_one_letter_code
_entity_poly.pdbx_strand_id
1 'polypeptide(L)'
;MLAACGNETPEATAPNAAAPAAPAAPAAAATDTDAEDGKYRIVNGYKVPKFEGSPDETYHMNVMVSGVEYWFPVYEMFKWCAWELGVKAVYGGTTEMDANKQIASFEQALAQKPAGIFCHPVNGDAFIAPINKAIDSGVPVVTFANDSPKSKRRVFITSDNVYEGQVCAQELAKALNEQGEIAMLENPGQTNHDIYMKSVQAELEKNYPNMKIVASAAPSQDTTKAYNASLSFIQAHPNLSAIITPEGPDALGAAQAAKEKGGKVLVLTRDLNEQILNMIKAGEVWGAINPDQGMQGYFGMLTLFVSKHTELVDPMSDYMIKNVNPVQLPYINNGMTVVTAENADAFYWDKYLKRRGTKGIDE
;
A
#
# COMPACT_ATOMS: atom_id res chain seq x y z
N MET A 1 42.62 -51.24 -35.98
CA MET A 1 42.90 -49.89 -36.51
C MET A 1 42.63 -48.93 -35.35
N LEU A 2 43.66 -48.53 -34.58
CA LEU A 2 44.44 -47.29 -34.78
C LEU A 2 43.50 -46.07 -34.85
N ALA A 3 43.53 -45.08 -33.95
CA ALA A 3 44.54 -44.65 -33.01
C ALA A 3 43.92 -43.86 -31.83
N ALA A 4 44.60 -43.93 -30.68
CA ALA A 4 44.44 -43.04 -29.55
C ALA A 4 45.19 -41.72 -29.80
N CYS A 5 44.71 -40.62 -29.22
CA CYS A 5 45.51 -39.55 -28.64
C CYS A 5 44.62 -38.74 -27.69
N GLY A 6 45.03 -38.66 -26.42
CA GLY A 6 44.47 -37.74 -25.44
C GLY A 6 45.04 -36.33 -25.58
N ASN A 7 44.40 -35.40 -24.88
CA ASN A 7 45.02 -34.36 -24.06
C ASN A 7 43.87 -33.54 -23.43
N GLU A 8 43.79 -33.55 -22.11
CA GLU A 8 44.28 -32.45 -21.25
C GLU A 8 43.50 -31.15 -21.50
N THR A 9 42.56 -30.90 -20.58
CA THR A 9 41.87 -29.64 -20.38
C THR A 9 42.87 -28.52 -20.12
N PRO A 10 42.93 -27.46 -20.94
CA PRO A 10 43.54 -26.21 -20.55
C PRO A 10 42.49 -25.38 -19.80
N GLU A 11 42.85 -24.92 -18.60
CA GLU A 11 42.25 -23.75 -17.95
C GLU A 11 42.30 -22.57 -18.93
N ALA A 12 41.19 -22.27 -19.57
CA ALA A 12 41.02 -21.05 -20.35
C ALA A 12 40.63 -19.92 -19.39
N THR A 13 41.64 -19.14 -19.01
CA THR A 13 41.46 -17.81 -18.44
C THR A 13 40.57 -16.98 -19.36
N ALA A 14 39.38 -16.61 -18.87
CA ALA A 14 38.50 -15.71 -19.59
C ALA A 14 39.21 -14.36 -19.77
N PRO A 15 39.24 -13.78 -20.98
CA PRO A 15 39.82 -12.47 -21.20
C PRO A 15 39.00 -11.43 -20.43
N ASN A 16 39.70 -10.56 -19.71
CA ASN A 16 39.17 -9.41 -19.01
C ASN A 16 38.47 -8.50 -20.03
N ALA A 17 37.17 -8.68 -20.24
CA ALA A 17 36.37 -7.86 -21.12
C ALA A 17 36.32 -6.46 -20.52
N ALA A 18 37.07 -5.53 -21.11
CA ALA A 18 36.98 -4.13 -20.78
C ALA A 18 35.51 -3.69 -20.81
N ALA A 19 35.07 -3.06 -19.72
CA ALA A 19 33.73 -2.48 -19.64
C ALA A 19 33.48 -1.60 -20.89
N PRO A 20 32.29 -1.67 -21.50
CA PRO A 20 31.97 -0.79 -22.61
C PRO A 20 32.17 0.66 -22.16
N ALA A 21 32.89 1.44 -22.98
CA ALA A 21 33.11 2.86 -22.73
C ALA A 21 31.76 3.52 -22.45
N ALA A 22 31.67 4.23 -21.33
CA ALA A 22 30.49 5.01 -20.99
C ALA A 22 30.12 5.91 -22.18
N PRO A 23 28.83 6.01 -22.55
CA PRO A 23 28.42 6.92 -23.61
C PRO A 23 28.95 8.32 -23.27
N ALA A 24 29.50 9.00 -24.28
CA ALA A 24 30.04 10.34 -24.14
C ALA A 24 29.00 11.22 -23.44
N ALA A 25 29.43 11.91 -22.38
CA ALA A 25 28.58 12.85 -21.65
C ALA A 25 27.93 13.83 -22.64
N PRO A 26 26.62 14.12 -22.49
CA PRO A 26 25.99 15.14 -23.31
C PRO A 26 26.77 16.46 -23.16
N ALA A 27 26.86 17.19 -24.28
CA ALA A 27 27.55 18.47 -24.36
C ALA A 27 27.13 19.40 -23.21
N ALA A 28 28.09 20.18 -22.71
CA ALA A 28 28.02 21.07 -21.56
C ALA A 28 26.59 21.54 -21.20
N ALA A 29 26.17 21.18 -19.98
CA ALA A 29 24.89 21.56 -19.41
C ALA A 29 24.65 23.06 -19.56
N ALA A 30 23.49 23.43 -20.11
CA ALA A 30 22.93 24.75 -19.92
C ALA A 30 22.88 25.02 -18.40
N THR A 31 23.37 26.17 -17.96
CA THR A 31 23.40 26.52 -16.54
C THR A 31 21.98 26.81 -16.08
N ASP A 32 21.37 25.85 -15.37
CA ASP A 32 20.13 26.09 -14.64
C ASP A 32 20.37 27.16 -13.58
N THR A 33 19.69 28.30 -13.68
CA THR A 33 19.73 29.38 -12.69
C THR A 33 18.33 29.72 -12.23
N ASP A 34 18.17 30.05 -10.95
CA ASP A 34 16.91 30.58 -10.44
C ASP A 34 16.61 31.94 -11.07
N ALA A 35 15.34 32.17 -11.42
CA ALA A 35 14.86 33.48 -11.84
C ALA A 35 14.81 34.44 -10.63
N GLU A 36 14.94 35.75 -10.87
CA GLU A 36 14.97 36.77 -9.81
C GLU A 36 13.72 36.77 -8.90
N ASP A 37 12.59 36.26 -9.38
CA ASP A 37 11.33 36.18 -8.63
C ASP A 37 11.22 34.95 -7.72
N GLY A 38 12.20 34.05 -7.75
CA GLY A 38 12.27 32.86 -6.91
C GLY A 38 11.27 31.76 -7.25
N LYS A 39 10.26 32.00 -8.11
CA LYS A 39 9.16 31.08 -8.45
C LYS A 39 9.42 30.23 -9.69
N TYR A 40 10.44 30.60 -10.46
CA TYR A 40 10.76 29.95 -11.73
C TYR A 40 12.25 29.61 -11.79
N ARG A 41 12.57 28.60 -12.59
CA ARG A 41 13.93 28.29 -13.04
C ARG A 41 14.08 28.66 -14.51
N ILE A 42 15.29 29.06 -14.89
CA ILE A 42 15.64 29.22 -16.30
C ILE A 42 16.25 27.92 -16.78
N VAL A 43 15.52 27.22 -17.66
CA VAL A 43 15.97 25.97 -18.28
C VAL A 43 16.08 26.22 -19.78
N ASN A 44 17.29 26.10 -20.35
CA ASN A 44 17.56 26.39 -21.76
C ASN A 44 17.08 27.79 -22.22
N GLY A 45 17.14 28.80 -21.34
CA GLY A 45 16.65 30.15 -21.62
C GLY A 45 15.13 30.33 -21.49
N TYR A 46 14.39 29.28 -21.15
CA TYR A 46 12.95 29.32 -20.90
C TYR A 46 12.64 29.42 -19.41
N LYS A 47 11.62 30.21 -19.08
CA LYS A 47 11.11 30.37 -17.73
C LYS A 47 10.15 29.22 -17.40
N VAL A 48 10.56 28.33 -16.50
CA VAL A 48 9.81 27.13 -16.10
C VAL A 48 9.38 27.26 -14.63
N PRO A 49 8.10 27.05 -14.27
CA PRO A 49 7.66 27.08 -12.88
C PRO A 49 8.45 26.09 -12.02
N LYS A 50 8.81 26.48 -10.80
CA LYS A 50 9.33 25.52 -9.82
C LYS A 50 8.22 24.57 -9.38
N PHE A 51 8.57 23.31 -9.18
CA PHE A 51 7.65 22.30 -8.67
C PHE A 51 7.61 22.34 -7.14
N GLU A 52 7.08 23.43 -6.61
CA GLU A 52 7.00 23.72 -5.17
C GLU A 52 5.70 24.49 -4.86
N GLY A 53 5.14 24.27 -3.68
CA GLY A 53 3.94 24.94 -3.19
C GLY A 53 4.24 26.11 -2.27
N SER A 54 3.20 26.55 -1.57
CA SER A 54 3.31 27.60 -0.54
C SER A 54 3.30 27.00 0.87
N PRO A 55 4.12 27.51 1.82
CA PRO A 55 4.07 27.07 3.21
C PRO A 55 2.74 27.41 3.91
N ASP A 56 1.88 28.23 3.30
CA ASP A 56 0.52 28.49 3.79
C ASP A 56 -0.50 27.45 3.34
N GLU A 57 -0.15 26.62 2.35
CA GLU A 57 -1.01 25.54 1.87
C GLU A 57 -0.99 24.36 2.83
N THR A 58 -2.18 23.88 3.14
CA THR A 58 -2.38 22.73 4.03
C THR A 58 -3.16 21.65 3.31
N TYR A 59 -2.68 20.42 3.42
CA TYR A 59 -3.30 19.22 2.88
C TYR A 59 -3.69 18.29 4.03
N HIS A 60 -4.93 17.82 4.04
CA HIS A 60 -5.44 17.01 5.14
C HIS A 60 -5.51 15.54 4.73
N MET A 61 -5.01 14.65 5.58
CA MET A 61 -5.35 13.24 5.54
C MET A 61 -6.55 12.99 6.47
N ASN A 62 -7.56 12.27 6.00
CA ASN A 62 -8.77 11.95 6.75
C ASN A 62 -9.06 10.45 6.72
N VAL A 63 -9.11 9.81 7.90
CA VAL A 63 -9.33 8.36 8.03
C VAL A 63 -10.39 8.01 9.07
N MET A 64 -10.84 6.76 9.03
CA MET A 64 -11.59 6.15 10.13
C MET A 64 -10.63 5.53 11.16
N VAL A 65 -11.11 5.29 12.37
CA VAL A 65 -10.34 4.65 13.46
C VAL A 65 -8.88 5.13 13.48
N SER A 66 -8.70 6.44 13.64
CA SER A 66 -7.43 7.15 13.41
C SER A 66 -6.26 6.70 14.29
N GLY A 67 -6.49 5.84 15.28
CA GLY A 67 -5.44 5.21 16.09
C GLY A 67 -4.88 3.91 15.52
N VAL A 68 -5.41 3.38 14.42
CA VAL A 68 -4.91 2.14 13.81
C VAL A 68 -3.55 2.37 13.17
N GLU A 69 -2.59 1.49 13.51
CA GLU A 69 -1.18 1.59 13.09
C GLU A 69 -0.99 1.61 11.57
N TYR A 70 -1.91 1.03 10.79
CA TYR A 70 -1.87 1.07 9.32
C TYR A 70 -1.72 2.50 8.79
N TRP A 71 -2.34 3.49 9.44
CA TRP A 71 -2.32 4.87 8.96
C TRP A 71 -0.98 5.57 9.18
N PHE A 72 -0.12 5.08 10.08
CA PHE A 72 1.06 5.83 10.51
C PHE A 72 2.13 5.91 9.40
N PRO A 73 2.50 4.81 8.70
CA PRO A 73 3.42 4.91 7.58
C PRO A 73 2.83 5.67 6.38
N VAL A 74 1.51 5.57 6.17
CA VAL A 74 0.80 6.37 5.15
C VAL A 74 0.98 7.86 5.45
N TYR A 75 0.64 8.30 6.67
CA TYR A 75 0.76 9.71 7.03
C TYR A 75 2.20 10.20 7.03
N GLU A 76 3.15 9.38 7.48
CA GLU A 76 4.57 9.75 7.51
C GLU A 76 5.12 10.04 6.12
N MET A 77 4.78 9.25 5.10
CA MET A 77 5.20 9.53 3.73
C MET A 77 4.37 10.60 3.04
N PHE A 78 3.10 10.77 3.43
CA PHE A 78 2.28 11.92 3.03
C PHE A 78 2.90 13.24 3.52
N LYS A 79 3.28 13.29 4.80
CA LYS A 79 3.97 14.41 5.45
C LYS A 79 5.35 14.66 4.84
N TRP A 80 6.11 13.60 4.54
CA TRP A 80 7.41 13.74 3.89
C TRP A 80 7.31 14.38 2.50
N CYS A 81 6.39 13.90 1.66
CA CYS A 81 6.15 14.50 0.35
C CYS A 81 5.69 15.97 0.47
N ALA A 82 4.83 16.28 1.46
CA ALA A 82 4.42 17.65 1.71
C ALA A 82 5.61 18.55 2.07
N TRP A 83 6.54 18.06 2.90
CA TRP A 83 7.78 18.75 3.23
C TRP A 83 8.67 18.98 2.00
N GLU A 84 8.86 17.97 1.14
CA GLU A 84 9.62 18.11 -0.11
C GLU A 84 9.02 19.16 -1.06
N LEU A 85 7.68 19.29 -1.04
CA LEU A 85 6.93 20.25 -1.84
C LEU A 85 6.81 21.63 -1.18
N GLY A 86 7.31 21.82 0.04
CA GLY A 86 7.23 23.10 0.76
C GLY A 86 5.83 23.45 1.30
N VAL A 87 4.96 22.46 1.50
CA VAL A 87 3.58 22.61 2.00
C VAL A 87 3.37 21.87 3.32
N LYS A 88 2.21 22.04 3.95
CA LYS A 88 1.88 21.41 5.24
C LYS A 88 0.94 20.22 5.07
N ALA A 89 1.16 19.18 5.88
CA ALA A 89 0.27 18.03 6.00
C ALA A 89 -0.38 17.98 7.38
N VAL A 90 -1.67 17.68 7.45
CA VAL A 90 -2.42 17.53 8.71
C VAL A 90 -3.07 16.16 8.76
N TYR A 91 -2.84 15.43 9.84
CA TYR A 91 -3.54 14.18 10.11
C TYR A 91 -4.88 14.45 10.79
N GLY A 92 -5.93 13.78 10.33
CA GLY A 92 -7.27 13.91 10.87
C GLY A 92 -8.11 12.67 10.60
N GLY A 93 -9.33 12.68 11.11
CA GLY A 93 -10.21 11.53 11.03
C GLY A 93 -11.13 11.42 12.23
N THR A 94 -11.65 10.23 12.45
CA THR A 94 -12.44 9.85 13.63
C THR A 94 -11.76 8.67 14.32
N THR A 95 -11.85 8.57 15.64
CA THR A 95 -11.36 7.41 16.40
C THR A 95 -12.30 6.20 16.31
N GLU A 96 -13.49 6.36 15.74
CA GLU A 96 -14.54 5.35 15.72
C GLU A 96 -14.85 4.89 14.30
N MET A 97 -15.29 3.63 14.17
CA MET A 97 -15.79 3.07 12.91
C MET A 97 -17.23 3.53 12.67
N ASP A 98 -17.42 4.82 12.41
CA ASP A 98 -18.73 5.46 12.20
C ASP A 98 -18.66 6.45 11.04
N ALA A 99 -19.50 6.22 10.03
CA ALA A 99 -19.53 7.03 8.81
C ALA A 99 -19.93 8.49 9.07
N ASN A 100 -20.88 8.74 9.95
CA ASN A 100 -21.33 10.11 10.24
C ASN A 100 -20.24 10.89 10.99
N LYS A 101 -19.55 10.25 11.94
CA LYS A 101 -18.43 10.86 12.66
C LYS A 101 -17.26 11.16 11.72
N GLN A 102 -16.94 10.24 10.80
CA GLN A 102 -15.90 10.51 9.81
C GLN A 102 -16.29 11.64 8.86
N ILE A 103 -17.53 11.68 8.37
CA ILE A 103 -18.03 12.76 7.51
C ILE A 103 -17.96 14.10 8.23
N ALA A 104 -18.35 14.19 9.50
CA ALA A 104 -18.22 15.42 10.28
C ALA A 104 -16.76 15.89 10.38
N SER A 105 -15.81 14.98 10.60
CA SER A 105 -14.38 15.27 10.59
C SER A 105 -13.88 15.74 9.22
N PHE A 106 -14.33 15.11 8.13
CA PHE A 106 -14.03 15.53 6.76
C PHE A 106 -14.56 16.94 6.47
N GLU A 107 -15.78 17.26 6.88
CA GLU A 107 -16.37 18.58 6.69
C GLU A 107 -15.68 19.67 7.52
N GLN A 108 -15.21 19.33 8.73
CA GLN A 108 -14.38 20.22 9.54
C GLN A 108 -13.03 20.53 8.86
N ALA A 109 -12.40 19.52 8.25
CA ALA A 109 -11.19 19.73 7.45
C ALA A 109 -11.51 20.62 6.24
N LEU A 110 -12.58 20.33 5.49
CA LEU A 110 -12.99 21.14 4.33
C LEU A 110 -13.31 22.60 4.69
N ALA A 111 -13.90 22.85 5.86
CA ALA A 111 -14.22 24.20 6.33
C ALA A 111 -12.97 25.08 6.55
N GLN A 112 -11.80 24.47 6.76
CA GLN A 112 -10.50 25.15 6.84
C GLN A 112 -9.95 25.55 5.46
N LYS A 113 -10.66 25.21 4.38
CA LYS A 113 -10.29 25.48 2.98
C LYS A 113 -8.90 24.95 2.60
N PRO A 114 -8.62 23.66 2.82
CA PRO A 114 -7.32 23.08 2.52
C PRO A 114 -7.05 23.07 1.02
N ALA A 115 -5.77 22.95 0.65
CA ALA A 115 -5.34 22.81 -0.73
C ALA A 115 -5.67 21.43 -1.33
N GLY A 116 -5.94 20.43 -0.49
CA GLY A 116 -6.41 19.10 -0.89
C GLY A 116 -6.75 18.21 0.30
N ILE A 117 -7.52 17.14 0.06
CA ILE A 117 -7.88 16.14 1.08
C ILE A 117 -7.57 14.72 0.59
N PHE A 118 -6.77 13.98 1.34
CA PHE A 118 -6.46 12.57 1.14
C PHE A 118 -7.35 11.73 2.05
N CYS A 119 -8.30 10.98 1.49
CA CYS A 119 -9.41 10.40 2.25
C CYS A 119 -9.44 8.87 2.14
N HIS A 120 -9.48 8.17 3.27
CA HIS A 120 -9.92 6.79 3.32
C HIS A 120 -11.41 6.78 3.72
N PRO A 121 -12.39 6.72 2.79
CA PRO A 121 -13.79 6.67 3.16
C PRO A 121 -14.11 5.35 3.87
N VAL A 122 -14.71 5.37 5.06
CA VAL A 122 -15.21 4.13 5.71
C VAL A 122 -16.28 3.44 4.87
N ASN A 123 -17.06 4.23 4.11
CA ASN A 123 -18.04 3.73 3.17
C ASN A 123 -18.05 4.60 1.91
N GLY A 124 -17.81 3.98 0.75
CA GLY A 124 -17.71 4.70 -0.52
C GLY A 124 -18.98 5.48 -0.89
N ASP A 125 -20.17 4.89 -0.70
CA ASP A 125 -21.44 5.53 -1.08
C ASP A 125 -21.77 6.72 -0.16
N ALA A 126 -21.49 6.62 1.14
CA ALA A 126 -21.70 7.71 2.10
C ALA A 126 -20.81 8.94 1.81
N PHE A 127 -19.63 8.73 1.21
CA PHE A 127 -18.69 9.81 0.89
C PHE A 127 -18.91 10.47 -0.48
N ILE A 128 -19.88 10.01 -1.29
CA ILE A 128 -20.15 10.62 -2.61
C ILE A 128 -20.44 12.11 -2.48
N ALA A 129 -21.41 12.50 -1.63
CA ALA A 129 -21.80 13.89 -1.49
C ALA A 129 -20.71 14.78 -0.84
N PRO A 130 -20.06 14.37 0.27
CA PRO A 130 -18.94 15.11 0.86
C PRO A 130 -17.78 15.36 -0.11
N ILE A 131 -17.36 14.32 -0.86
CA ILE A 131 -16.27 14.44 -1.83
C ILE A 131 -16.67 15.37 -2.98
N ASN A 132 -17.87 15.23 -3.52
CA ASN A 132 -18.35 16.09 -4.60
C ASN A 132 -18.40 17.56 -4.16
N LYS A 133 -18.86 17.84 -2.93
CA LYS A 133 -18.87 19.19 -2.33
C LYS A 133 -17.46 19.78 -2.25
N ALA A 134 -16.46 19.00 -1.82
CA ALA A 134 -15.07 19.45 -1.78
C ALA A 134 -14.55 19.80 -3.18
N ILE A 135 -14.72 18.89 -4.15
CA ILE A 135 -14.30 19.09 -5.55
C ILE A 135 -14.96 20.32 -6.17
N ASP A 136 -16.28 20.47 -5.97
CA ASP A 136 -17.06 21.59 -6.51
C ASP A 136 -16.66 22.93 -5.87
N SER A 137 -16.04 22.91 -4.68
CA SER A 137 -15.43 24.08 -4.03
C SER A 137 -13.98 24.35 -4.42
N GLY A 138 -13.41 23.57 -5.34
CA GLY A 138 -12.02 23.72 -5.81
C GLY A 138 -10.96 23.02 -4.96
N VAL A 139 -11.39 22.11 -4.06
CA VAL A 139 -10.49 21.30 -3.22
C VAL A 139 -10.40 19.89 -3.81
N PRO A 140 -9.25 19.48 -4.40
CA PRO A 140 -9.07 18.12 -4.89
C PRO A 140 -9.18 17.11 -3.74
N VAL A 141 -9.78 15.96 -4.05
CA VAL A 141 -9.85 14.82 -3.14
C VAL A 141 -9.27 13.61 -3.84
N VAL A 142 -8.37 12.91 -3.16
CA VAL A 142 -7.82 11.61 -3.57
C VAL A 142 -8.26 10.59 -2.53
N THR A 143 -8.75 9.43 -2.98
CA THR A 143 -9.12 8.32 -2.10
C THR A 143 -8.00 7.30 -2.01
N PHE A 144 -7.94 6.54 -0.91
CA PHE A 144 -6.97 5.46 -0.78
C PHE A 144 -7.43 4.30 0.09
N ALA A 145 -6.84 3.13 -0.15
CA ALA A 145 -7.17 1.81 0.42
C ALA A 145 -8.62 1.36 0.17
N ASN A 146 -9.61 2.15 0.58
CA ASN A 146 -11.03 2.04 0.20
C ASN A 146 -11.44 3.21 -0.71
N ASP A 147 -12.41 3.01 -1.61
CA ASP A 147 -12.78 4.00 -2.64
C ASP A 147 -14.20 4.53 -2.50
N SER A 148 -14.45 5.68 -3.15
CA SER A 148 -15.77 6.22 -3.49
C SER A 148 -15.85 6.42 -5.01
N PRO A 149 -15.98 5.34 -5.80
CA PRO A 149 -15.83 5.40 -7.26
C PRO A 149 -16.94 6.17 -7.97
N LYS A 150 -18.10 6.36 -7.32
CA LYS A 150 -19.22 7.15 -7.82
C LYS A 150 -19.09 8.65 -7.50
N SER A 151 -18.07 9.04 -6.74
CA SER A 151 -17.77 10.45 -6.47
C SER A 151 -16.91 11.06 -7.57
N LYS A 152 -16.68 12.38 -7.47
CA LYS A 152 -15.77 13.15 -8.33
C LYS A 152 -14.31 13.09 -7.84
N ARG A 153 -13.94 12.14 -6.98
CA ARG A 153 -12.55 11.97 -6.52
C ARG A 153 -11.58 11.90 -7.70
N ARG A 154 -10.38 12.48 -7.54
CA ARG A 154 -9.38 12.61 -8.60
C ARG A 154 -8.73 11.27 -8.93
N VAL A 155 -8.19 10.63 -7.90
CA VAL A 155 -7.38 9.42 -7.99
C VAL A 155 -7.77 8.50 -6.86
N PHE A 156 -7.66 7.19 -7.08
CA PHE A 156 -7.75 6.17 -6.05
C PHE A 156 -6.43 5.45 -5.97
N ILE A 157 -5.86 5.40 -4.78
CA ILE A 157 -4.57 4.77 -4.53
C ILE A 157 -4.81 3.54 -3.66
N THR A 158 -4.60 2.36 -4.22
CA THR A 158 -4.71 1.12 -3.47
C THR A 158 -3.83 0.08 -4.12
N SER A 159 -3.50 -0.96 -3.37
CA SER A 159 -2.72 -2.04 -3.91
C SER A 159 -3.61 -2.87 -4.83
N ASP A 160 -3.00 -3.58 -5.77
CA ASP A 160 -3.75 -4.52 -6.59
C ASP A 160 -4.17 -5.72 -5.72
N ASN A 161 -5.35 -5.62 -5.11
CA ASN A 161 -5.90 -6.65 -4.22
C ASN A 161 -6.06 -8.01 -4.92
N VAL A 162 -6.24 -8.03 -6.25
CA VAL A 162 -6.25 -9.28 -7.03
C VAL A 162 -4.85 -9.87 -7.03
N TYR A 163 -3.85 -9.08 -7.41
CA TYR A 163 -2.46 -9.52 -7.42
C TYR A 163 -1.98 -9.95 -6.02
N GLU A 164 -2.34 -9.22 -4.96
CA GLU A 164 -2.03 -9.60 -3.58
C GLU A 164 -2.59 -10.96 -3.20
N GLY A 165 -3.85 -11.25 -3.56
CA GLY A 165 -4.45 -12.56 -3.29
C GLY A 165 -3.78 -13.68 -4.09
N GLN A 166 -3.36 -13.41 -5.33
CA GLN A 166 -2.59 -14.36 -6.13
C GLN A 166 -1.24 -14.68 -5.49
N VAL A 167 -0.51 -13.65 -5.07
CA VAL A 167 0.79 -13.83 -4.39
C VAL A 167 0.61 -14.55 -3.06
N CYS A 168 -0.43 -14.25 -2.28
CA CYS A 168 -0.73 -15.01 -1.06
C CYS A 168 -0.91 -16.50 -1.33
N ALA A 169 -1.69 -16.87 -2.35
CA ALA A 169 -1.91 -18.26 -2.72
C ALA A 169 -0.62 -18.94 -3.21
N GLN A 170 0.21 -18.23 -3.99
CA GLN A 170 1.50 -18.73 -4.49
C GLN A 170 2.50 -18.96 -3.36
N GLU A 171 2.63 -18.01 -2.43
CA GLU A 171 3.50 -18.14 -1.25
C GLU A 171 3.06 -19.27 -0.33
N LEU A 172 1.75 -19.42 -0.12
CA LEU A 172 1.19 -20.54 0.63
C LEU A 172 1.46 -21.88 -0.05
N ALA A 173 1.25 -21.97 -1.36
CA ALA A 173 1.48 -23.18 -2.13
C ALA A 173 2.95 -23.59 -2.05
N LYS A 174 3.88 -22.64 -2.20
CA LYS A 174 5.31 -22.89 -2.02
C LYS A 174 5.63 -23.40 -0.61
N ALA A 175 5.06 -22.79 0.44
CA ALA A 175 5.28 -23.19 1.82
C ALA A 175 4.78 -24.61 2.13
N LEU A 176 3.72 -25.04 1.45
CA LEU A 176 3.08 -26.34 1.66
C LEU A 176 3.42 -27.39 0.59
N ASN A 177 4.37 -27.11 -0.29
CA ASN A 177 4.72 -27.98 -1.43
C ASN A 177 3.49 -28.33 -2.29
N GLU A 178 2.64 -27.33 -2.53
CA GLU A 178 1.43 -27.36 -3.37
C GLU A 178 0.36 -28.36 -2.91
N GLN A 179 0.32 -28.71 -1.61
CA GLN A 179 -0.65 -29.67 -1.05
C GLN A 179 -1.20 -29.17 0.29
N GLY A 180 -2.46 -29.48 0.59
CA GLY A 180 -2.99 -29.29 1.95
C GLY A 180 -4.43 -28.78 2.01
N GLU A 181 -5.00 -28.86 3.20
CA GLU A 181 -6.31 -28.31 3.50
C GLU A 181 -6.17 -26.88 4.05
N ILE A 182 -6.93 -25.94 3.51
CA ILE A 182 -6.85 -24.52 3.82
C ILE A 182 -8.19 -24.07 4.42
N ALA A 183 -8.15 -23.20 5.42
CA ALA A 183 -9.32 -22.48 5.91
C ALA A 183 -9.15 -20.97 5.71
N MET A 184 -10.27 -20.26 5.55
CA MET A 184 -10.28 -18.82 5.29
C MET A 184 -11.10 -18.09 6.34
N LEU A 185 -10.54 -17.01 6.91
CA LEU A 185 -11.32 -16.00 7.62
C LEU A 185 -11.65 -14.86 6.66
N GLU A 186 -12.87 -14.32 6.75
CA GLU A 186 -13.39 -13.34 5.79
C GLU A 186 -13.98 -12.11 6.50
N ASN A 187 -14.00 -10.97 5.82
CA ASN A 187 -14.62 -9.74 6.32
C ASN A 187 -15.58 -9.13 5.29
N PRO A 188 -16.77 -9.76 5.09
CA PRO A 188 -17.73 -9.36 4.06
C PRO A 188 -18.14 -7.89 4.17
N GLY A 189 -18.17 -7.18 3.04
CA GLY A 189 -18.61 -5.79 2.96
C GLY A 189 -17.47 -4.76 2.97
N GLN A 190 -16.22 -5.21 3.17
CA GLN A 190 -15.02 -4.41 2.86
C GLN A 190 -14.47 -4.83 1.50
N THR A 191 -14.59 -3.93 0.51
CA THR A 191 -14.33 -4.26 -0.91
C THR A 191 -12.91 -4.75 -1.17
N ASN A 192 -11.91 -4.17 -0.50
CA ASN A 192 -10.51 -4.61 -0.58
C ASN A 192 -10.34 -6.05 -0.06
N HIS A 193 -10.90 -6.38 1.11
CA HIS A 193 -10.82 -7.73 1.70
C HIS A 193 -11.58 -8.75 0.85
N ASP A 194 -12.76 -8.38 0.34
CA ASP A 194 -13.57 -9.26 -0.52
C ASP A 194 -12.86 -9.60 -1.84
N ILE A 195 -12.22 -8.62 -2.48
CA ILE A 195 -11.45 -8.83 -3.71
C ILE A 195 -10.23 -9.71 -3.43
N TYR A 196 -9.49 -9.43 -2.35
CA TYR A 196 -8.33 -10.20 -1.93
C TYR A 196 -8.67 -11.67 -1.69
N MET A 197 -9.66 -11.97 -0.82
CA MET A 197 -10.01 -13.35 -0.47
C MET A 197 -10.56 -14.13 -1.67
N LYS A 198 -11.37 -13.50 -2.53
CA LYS A 198 -11.83 -14.13 -3.78
C LYS A 198 -10.67 -14.42 -4.73
N SER A 199 -9.66 -13.55 -4.77
CA SER A 199 -8.48 -13.76 -5.60
C SER A 199 -7.62 -14.92 -5.08
N VAL A 200 -7.43 -15.02 -3.75
CA VAL A 200 -6.77 -16.17 -3.11
C VAL A 200 -7.48 -17.47 -3.49
N GLN A 201 -8.81 -17.52 -3.32
CA GLN A 201 -9.61 -18.68 -3.66
C GLN A 201 -9.47 -19.05 -5.14
N ALA A 202 -9.63 -18.09 -6.04
CA ALA A 202 -9.56 -18.33 -7.48
C ALA A 202 -8.16 -18.82 -7.92
N GLU A 203 -7.10 -18.29 -7.33
CA GLU A 203 -5.73 -18.72 -7.64
C GLU A 203 -5.46 -20.16 -7.15
N LEU A 204 -5.89 -20.50 -5.93
CA LEU A 204 -5.79 -21.86 -5.39
C LEU A 204 -6.56 -22.87 -6.25
N GLU A 205 -7.82 -22.59 -6.56
CA GLU A 205 -8.68 -23.49 -7.35
C GLU A 205 -8.14 -23.70 -8.78
N LYS A 206 -7.56 -22.66 -9.38
CA LYS A 206 -7.08 -22.70 -10.76
C LYS A 206 -5.73 -23.39 -10.91
N ASN A 207 -4.78 -23.08 -10.02
CA ASN A 207 -3.37 -23.44 -10.21
C ASN A 207 -2.87 -24.53 -9.25
N TYR A 208 -3.58 -24.79 -8.15
CA TYR A 208 -3.12 -25.72 -7.09
C TYR A 208 -4.20 -26.75 -6.71
N PRO A 209 -4.55 -27.69 -7.61
CA PRO A 209 -5.69 -28.61 -7.41
C PRO A 209 -5.56 -29.58 -6.22
N ASN A 210 -4.36 -29.73 -5.65
CA ASN A 210 -4.11 -30.53 -4.45
C ASN A 210 -4.24 -29.72 -3.15
N MET A 211 -4.47 -28.41 -3.25
CA MET A 211 -4.80 -27.54 -2.14
C MET A 211 -6.31 -27.29 -2.14
N LYS A 212 -6.96 -27.50 -0.99
CA LYS A 212 -8.42 -27.45 -0.90
C LYS A 212 -8.85 -26.51 0.20
N ILE A 213 -9.71 -25.55 -0.13
CA ILE A 213 -10.41 -24.76 0.89
C ILE A 213 -11.50 -25.66 1.49
N VAL A 214 -11.37 -25.96 2.78
CA VAL A 214 -12.26 -26.90 3.49
C VAL A 214 -13.21 -26.23 4.46
N ALA A 215 -12.94 -24.98 4.85
CA ALA A 215 -13.78 -24.20 5.74
C ALA A 215 -13.58 -22.69 5.54
N SER A 216 -14.63 -21.91 5.82
CA SER A 216 -14.51 -20.46 5.99
C SER A 216 -15.46 -19.91 7.06
N ALA A 217 -15.13 -18.75 7.61
CA ALA A 217 -15.97 -18.02 8.56
C ALA A 217 -15.72 -16.52 8.49
N ALA A 218 -16.71 -15.74 8.91
CA ALA A 218 -16.62 -14.27 8.96
C ALA A 218 -16.59 -13.76 10.41
N PRO A 219 -15.42 -13.67 11.06
CA PRO A 219 -15.31 -13.19 12.44
C PRO A 219 -15.61 -11.71 12.60
N SER A 220 -15.68 -10.93 11.52
CA SER A 220 -15.96 -9.49 11.53
C SER A 220 -14.87 -8.67 12.24
N GLN A 221 -13.59 -9.00 12.00
CA GLN A 221 -12.42 -8.37 12.63
C GLN A 221 -12.43 -8.47 14.18
N ASP A 222 -13.07 -9.51 14.72
CA ASP A 222 -13.12 -9.78 16.15
C ASP A 222 -12.16 -10.93 16.48
N THR A 223 -11.10 -10.61 17.20
CA THR A 223 -10.04 -11.56 17.56
C THR A 223 -10.55 -12.78 18.32
N THR A 224 -11.56 -12.61 19.18
CA THR A 224 -12.14 -13.72 19.94
C THR A 224 -12.95 -14.65 19.03
N LYS A 225 -13.73 -14.08 18.10
CA LYS A 225 -14.46 -14.86 17.11
C LYS A 225 -13.52 -15.57 16.13
N ALA A 226 -12.45 -14.89 15.68
CA ALA A 226 -11.44 -15.47 14.82
C ALA A 226 -10.73 -16.67 15.48
N TYR A 227 -10.39 -16.54 16.77
CA TYR A 227 -9.86 -17.64 17.58
C TYR A 227 -10.84 -18.83 17.66
N ASN A 228 -12.10 -18.58 18.02
CA ASN A 228 -13.10 -19.65 18.16
C ASN A 228 -13.40 -20.36 16.82
N ALA A 229 -13.47 -19.61 15.72
CA ALA A 229 -13.62 -20.17 14.38
C ALA A 229 -12.42 -21.03 13.99
N SER A 230 -11.20 -20.51 14.21
CA SER A 230 -9.95 -21.22 13.92
C SER A 230 -9.81 -22.52 14.73
N LEU A 231 -10.16 -22.50 16.03
CA LEU A 231 -10.22 -23.71 16.84
C LEU A 231 -11.20 -24.74 16.29
N SER A 232 -12.35 -24.28 15.82
CA SER A 232 -13.38 -25.14 15.23
C SER A 232 -12.89 -25.77 13.92
N PHE A 233 -12.20 -24.99 13.07
CA PHE A 233 -11.59 -25.51 11.85
C PHE A 233 -10.54 -26.58 12.14
N ILE A 234 -9.62 -26.32 13.07
CA ILE A 234 -8.55 -27.27 13.43
C ILE A 234 -9.13 -28.56 14.02
N GLN A 235 -10.24 -28.48 14.77
CA GLN A 235 -10.91 -29.65 15.33
C GLN A 235 -11.66 -30.46 14.27
N ALA A 236 -12.36 -29.79 13.35
CA ALA A 236 -13.14 -30.45 12.30
C ALA A 236 -12.27 -31.02 11.17
N HIS A 237 -11.08 -30.44 10.96
CA HIS A 237 -10.16 -30.78 9.88
C HIS A 237 -8.76 -31.13 10.43
N PRO A 238 -8.52 -32.38 10.87
CA PRO A 238 -7.23 -32.79 11.43
C PRO A 238 -6.03 -32.66 10.48
N ASN A 239 -6.29 -32.55 9.17
CA ASN A 239 -5.28 -32.36 8.12
C ASN A 239 -5.14 -30.88 7.70
N LEU A 240 -5.79 -29.95 8.39
CA LEU A 240 -5.70 -28.52 8.12
C LEU A 240 -4.24 -28.09 8.15
N SER A 241 -3.79 -27.50 7.04
CA SER A 241 -2.41 -27.11 6.80
C SER A 241 -2.20 -25.61 6.98
N ALA A 242 -3.19 -24.79 6.64
CA ALA A 242 -3.12 -23.35 6.90
C ALA A 242 -4.48 -22.66 7.10
N ILE A 243 -4.42 -21.49 7.71
CA ILE A 243 -5.51 -20.51 7.82
C ILE A 243 -5.03 -19.20 7.17
N ILE A 244 -5.83 -18.67 6.24
CA ILE A 244 -5.59 -17.37 5.59
C ILE A 244 -6.54 -16.34 6.21
N THR A 245 -6.02 -15.17 6.54
CA THR A 245 -6.82 -14.04 7.04
C THR A 245 -6.63 -12.80 6.16
N PRO A 246 -7.62 -11.89 6.10
CA PRO A 246 -7.57 -10.72 5.24
C PRO A 246 -6.93 -9.51 5.95
N GLU A 247 -6.64 -9.62 7.25
CA GLU A 247 -6.13 -8.56 8.10
C GLU A 247 -5.57 -9.10 9.45
N GLY A 248 -4.91 -8.24 10.22
CA GLY A 248 -4.13 -8.56 11.43
C GLY A 248 -4.92 -9.13 12.62
N PRO A 249 -5.88 -8.42 13.23
CA PRO A 249 -6.75 -8.94 14.29
C PRO A 249 -7.29 -10.37 14.12
N ASP A 250 -7.72 -10.75 12.92
CA ASP A 250 -8.14 -12.12 12.61
C ASP A 250 -6.96 -13.12 12.70
N ALA A 251 -5.77 -12.71 12.26
CA ALA A 251 -4.55 -13.52 12.36
C ALA A 251 -4.10 -13.73 13.81
N LEU A 252 -4.30 -12.75 14.70
CA LEU A 252 -3.99 -12.90 16.13
C LEU A 252 -4.79 -14.06 16.74
N GLY A 253 -6.09 -14.11 16.46
CA GLY A 253 -6.96 -15.19 16.93
C GLY A 253 -6.60 -16.53 16.29
N ALA A 254 -6.36 -16.55 14.98
CA ALA A 254 -5.98 -17.77 14.25
C ALA A 254 -4.66 -18.36 14.74
N ALA A 255 -3.64 -17.53 14.93
CA ALA A 255 -2.32 -17.97 15.38
C ALA A 255 -2.34 -18.44 16.85
N GLN A 256 -3.14 -17.79 17.71
CA GLN A 256 -3.36 -18.32 19.06
C GLN A 256 -3.98 -19.72 19.03
N ALA A 257 -5.04 -19.93 18.23
CA ALA A 257 -5.68 -21.24 18.08
C ALA A 257 -4.71 -22.30 17.52
N ALA A 258 -3.92 -21.95 16.51
CA ALA A 258 -2.91 -22.83 15.92
C ALA A 258 -1.85 -23.22 16.95
N LYS A 259 -1.34 -22.26 17.73
CA LYS A 259 -0.35 -22.48 18.79
C LYS A 259 -0.87 -23.43 19.87
N GLU A 260 -2.10 -23.24 20.35
CA GLU A 260 -2.73 -24.13 21.33
C GLU A 260 -2.92 -25.57 20.82
N LYS A 261 -3.05 -25.75 19.51
CA LYS A 261 -3.16 -27.06 18.84
C LYS A 261 -1.82 -27.62 18.36
N GLY A 262 -0.71 -27.11 18.90
CA GLY A 262 0.63 -27.64 18.66
C GLY A 262 1.39 -26.99 17.50
N GLY A 263 0.91 -25.86 16.98
CA GLY A 263 1.66 -24.99 16.07
C GLY A 263 1.90 -25.53 14.66
N LYS A 264 1.13 -26.52 14.22
CA LYS A 264 1.32 -27.16 12.90
C LYS A 264 0.58 -26.46 11.76
N VAL A 265 -0.47 -25.71 12.06
CA VAL A 265 -1.29 -24.99 11.07
C VAL A 265 -0.64 -23.63 10.81
N LEU A 266 -0.22 -23.39 9.58
CA LEU A 266 0.37 -22.10 9.20
C LEU A 266 -0.72 -21.02 9.23
N VAL A 267 -0.35 -19.82 9.67
CA VAL A 267 -1.22 -18.64 9.55
C VAL A 267 -0.56 -17.66 8.59
N LEU A 268 -1.28 -17.31 7.53
CA LEU A 268 -0.88 -16.25 6.60
C LEU A 268 -1.91 -15.13 6.70
N THR A 269 -1.42 -13.90 6.74
CA THR A 269 -2.28 -12.72 6.90
C THR A 269 -1.99 -11.66 5.86
N ARG A 270 -2.71 -10.55 5.94
CA ARG A 270 -2.48 -9.33 5.22
C ARG A 270 -2.37 -8.19 6.23
N ASP A 271 -1.61 -7.17 5.87
CA ASP A 271 -1.23 -6.04 6.71
C ASP A 271 -0.32 -6.43 7.90
N LEU A 272 0.28 -5.42 8.51
CA LEU A 272 1.23 -5.57 9.60
C LEU A 272 0.89 -4.61 10.73
N ASN A 273 1.15 -5.08 11.94
CA ASN A 273 1.34 -4.27 13.13
C ASN A 273 2.52 -4.88 13.91
N GLU A 274 2.95 -4.21 14.98
CA GLU A 274 4.09 -4.71 15.77
C GLU A 274 3.86 -6.14 16.29
N GLN A 275 2.62 -6.44 16.71
CA GLN A 275 2.26 -7.76 17.23
C GLN A 275 2.40 -8.86 16.16
N ILE A 276 1.90 -8.63 14.93
CA ILE A 276 2.03 -9.56 13.81
C ILE A 276 3.50 -9.75 13.44
N LEU A 277 4.31 -8.69 13.41
CA LEU A 277 5.75 -8.80 13.17
C LEU A 277 6.44 -9.69 14.21
N ASN A 278 6.11 -9.50 15.49
CA ASN A 278 6.62 -10.34 16.58
C ASN A 278 6.20 -11.80 16.41
N MET A 279 4.96 -12.06 16.01
CA MET A 279 4.46 -13.41 15.74
C MET A 279 5.13 -14.06 14.52
N ILE A 280 5.44 -13.27 13.48
CA ILE A 280 6.24 -13.73 12.34
C ILE A 280 7.65 -14.13 12.78
N LYS A 281 8.32 -13.29 13.58
CA LYS A 281 9.66 -13.60 14.12
C LYS A 281 9.65 -14.82 15.05
N ALA A 282 8.56 -15.05 15.77
CA ALA A 282 8.38 -16.21 16.65
C ALA A 282 7.96 -17.49 15.90
N GLY A 283 7.60 -17.40 14.61
CA GLY A 283 7.08 -18.52 13.82
C GLY A 283 5.63 -18.91 14.13
N GLU A 284 4.88 -18.03 14.80
CA GLU A 284 3.46 -18.22 15.12
C GLU A 284 2.54 -17.81 13.95
N VAL A 285 2.99 -16.83 13.17
CA VAL A 285 2.45 -16.44 11.87
C VAL A 285 3.55 -16.73 10.85
N TRP A 286 3.23 -17.39 9.73
CA TRP A 286 4.25 -17.72 8.73
C TRP A 286 4.74 -16.48 7.99
N GLY A 287 3.82 -15.58 7.65
CA GLY A 287 4.11 -14.36 6.93
C GLY A 287 2.86 -13.53 6.66
N ALA A 288 3.06 -12.37 6.06
CA ALA A 288 2.00 -11.44 5.71
C ALA A 288 2.19 -10.86 4.30
N ILE A 289 1.08 -10.57 3.64
CA ILE A 289 1.07 -9.68 2.48
C ILE A 289 0.90 -8.25 2.99
N ASN A 290 1.91 -7.40 2.80
CA ASN A 290 1.85 -6.01 3.25
C ASN A 290 1.72 -5.06 2.06
N PRO A 291 0.56 -4.40 1.85
CA PRO A 291 0.44 -3.28 0.93
C PRO A 291 1.45 -2.20 1.32
N ASP A 292 2.17 -1.59 0.38
CA ASP A 292 3.13 -0.56 0.74
C ASP A 292 2.42 0.74 1.16
N GLN A 293 2.22 0.91 2.47
CA GLN A 293 1.51 2.04 3.06
C GLN A 293 2.23 3.37 2.81
N GLY A 294 3.57 3.36 2.84
CA GLY A 294 4.37 4.56 2.61
C GLY A 294 4.16 5.10 1.19
N MET A 295 4.14 4.23 0.19
CA MET A 295 3.88 4.64 -1.19
C MET A 295 2.46 5.18 -1.39
N GLN A 296 1.46 4.71 -0.63
CA GLN A 296 0.12 5.30 -0.65
C GLN A 296 0.15 6.77 -0.22
N GLY A 297 0.84 7.05 0.89
CA GLY A 297 0.97 8.41 1.42
C GLY A 297 1.71 9.34 0.46
N TYR A 298 2.86 8.89 -0.05
CA TYR A 298 3.71 9.68 -0.95
C TYR A 298 2.96 10.06 -2.23
N PHE A 299 2.39 9.06 -2.92
CA PHE A 299 1.62 9.34 -4.13
C PHE A 299 0.32 10.08 -3.86
N GLY A 300 -0.30 9.88 -2.69
CA GLY A 300 -1.49 10.63 -2.26
C GLY A 300 -1.23 12.12 -2.17
N MET A 301 -0.12 12.50 -1.52
CA MET A 301 0.27 13.90 -1.42
C MET A 301 0.66 14.47 -2.79
N LEU A 302 1.49 13.76 -3.55
CA LEU A 302 1.93 14.19 -4.88
C LEU A 302 0.74 14.41 -5.83
N THR A 303 -0.21 13.47 -5.87
CA THR A 303 -1.40 13.57 -6.73
C THR A 303 -2.34 14.68 -6.31
N LEU A 304 -2.50 14.94 -5.01
CA LEU A 304 -3.24 16.11 -4.54
C LEU A 304 -2.55 17.42 -4.96
N PHE A 305 -1.23 17.49 -4.82
CA PHE A 305 -0.44 18.65 -5.23
C PHE A 305 -0.62 18.96 -6.71
N VAL A 306 -0.39 18.00 -7.60
CA VAL A 306 -0.58 18.23 -9.05
C VAL A 306 -2.04 18.45 -9.44
N SER A 307 -2.99 17.88 -8.69
CA SER A 307 -4.41 18.15 -8.90
C SER A 307 -4.81 19.57 -8.48
N LYS A 308 -4.08 20.17 -7.54
CA LYS A 308 -4.29 21.55 -7.09
C LYS A 308 -3.58 22.55 -8.01
N HIS A 309 -2.36 22.23 -8.39
CA HIS A 309 -1.45 23.07 -9.17
C HIS A 309 -1.33 22.57 -10.61
N THR A 310 -2.46 22.56 -11.31
CA THR A 310 -2.53 22.01 -12.68
C THR A 310 -1.67 22.79 -13.66
N GLU A 311 -1.39 24.06 -13.37
CA GLU A 311 -0.50 24.94 -14.11
C GLU A 311 0.98 24.50 -14.10
N LEU A 312 1.37 23.64 -13.16
CA LEU A 312 2.73 23.09 -13.09
C LEU A 312 2.94 21.89 -14.02
N VAL A 313 1.87 21.38 -14.65
CA VAL A 313 1.92 20.21 -15.53
C VAL A 313 1.35 20.57 -16.90
N ASP A 314 2.16 20.42 -17.95
CA ASP A 314 1.72 20.51 -19.35
C ASP A 314 1.73 19.11 -19.99
N PRO A 315 0.59 18.39 -19.98
CA PRO A 315 0.51 17.04 -20.51
C PRO A 315 0.34 17.00 -22.05
N MET A 316 0.51 18.11 -22.77
CA MET A 316 0.21 18.21 -24.21
C MET A 316 -1.25 17.81 -24.51
N SER A 317 -2.22 18.43 -23.84
CA SER A 317 -3.65 18.15 -24.01
C SER A 317 -4.51 19.42 -24.04
N ASP A 318 -5.80 19.28 -24.35
CA ASP A 318 -6.75 20.39 -24.42
C ASP A 318 -7.40 20.73 -23.08
N TYR A 319 -6.79 20.33 -21.94
CA TYR A 319 -7.38 20.47 -20.61
C TYR A 319 -7.73 21.93 -20.25
N MET A 320 -6.91 22.89 -20.68
CA MET A 320 -7.15 24.33 -20.51
C MET A 320 -8.36 24.81 -21.32
N ILE A 321 -8.52 24.32 -22.55
CA ILE A 321 -9.65 24.66 -23.43
C ILE A 321 -10.95 24.08 -22.87
N LYS A 322 -10.89 22.83 -22.37
CA LYS A 322 -12.04 22.13 -21.77
C LYS A 322 -12.32 22.54 -20.33
N ASN A 323 -11.45 23.33 -19.70
CA ASN A 323 -11.51 23.67 -18.28
C ASN A 323 -11.66 22.42 -17.39
N VAL A 324 -10.86 21.40 -17.67
CA VAL A 324 -10.81 20.15 -16.89
C VAL A 324 -9.45 19.99 -16.23
N ASN A 325 -9.41 19.26 -15.13
CA ASN A 325 -8.14 18.93 -14.50
C ASN A 325 -7.38 17.89 -15.37
N PRO A 326 -6.08 18.09 -15.65
CA PRO A 326 -5.28 17.17 -16.45
C PRO A 326 -4.95 15.86 -15.71
N VAL A 327 -5.04 15.84 -14.37
CA VAL A 327 -4.79 14.65 -13.55
C VAL A 327 -6.00 13.72 -13.62
N GLN A 328 -6.00 12.85 -14.63
CA GLN A 328 -7.03 11.84 -14.87
C GLN A 328 -6.47 10.43 -14.63
N LEU A 329 -5.90 10.20 -13.44
CA LEU A 329 -5.37 8.90 -13.04
C LEU A 329 -6.47 8.15 -12.27
N PRO A 330 -7.24 7.22 -12.90
CA PRO A 330 -8.33 6.56 -12.19
C PRO A 330 -7.83 5.68 -11.05
N TYR A 331 -6.58 5.25 -11.10
CA TYR A 331 -5.98 4.29 -10.18
C TYR A 331 -4.45 4.44 -10.14
N ILE A 332 -3.85 4.35 -8.95
CA ILE A 332 -2.40 4.18 -8.75
C ILE A 332 -2.19 2.97 -7.83
N ASN A 333 -1.37 2.03 -8.30
CA ASN A 333 -0.93 0.89 -7.49
C ASN A 333 0.23 1.34 -6.58
N ASN A 334 0.06 1.22 -5.26
CA ASN A 334 1.15 1.46 -4.31
C ASN A 334 2.10 0.27 -4.16
N GLY A 335 1.79 -0.88 -4.75
CA GLY A 335 2.59 -2.10 -4.61
C GLY A 335 2.36 -2.80 -3.28
N MET A 336 3.16 -3.85 -3.05
CA MET A 336 3.07 -4.74 -1.90
C MET A 336 4.42 -5.39 -1.63
N THR A 337 4.57 -5.99 -0.46
CA THR A 337 5.71 -6.83 -0.10
C THR A 337 5.25 -8.06 0.67
N VAL A 338 5.81 -9.22 0.34
CA VAL A 338 5.68 -10.42 1.16
C VAL A 338 6.63 -10.28 2.35
N VAL A 339 6.08 -10.35 3.56
CA VAL A 339 6.83 -10.23 4.81
C VAL A 339 6.93 -11.58 5.49
N THR A 340 8.16 -12.00 5.76
CA THR A 340 8.51 -13.26 6.43
C THR A 340 9.50 -12.96 7.55
N ALA A 341 9.91 -13.98 8.31
CA ALA A 341 10.91 -13.82 9.36
C ALA A 341 12.26 -13.25 8.87
N GLU A 342 12.57 -13.43 7.57
CA GLU A 342 13.83 -12.96 6.95
C GLU A 342 13.88 -11.44 6.81
N ASN A 343 12.73 -10.79 6.52
CA ASN A 343 12.67 -9.36 6.25
C ASN A 343 11.82 -8.55 7.25
N ALA A 344 11.14 -9.20 8.20
CA ALA A 344 10.28 -8.54 9.20
C ALA A 344 10.97 -7.40 9.98
N ASP A 345 12.29 -7.48 10.19
CA ASP A 345 13.06 -6.44 10.88
C ASP A 345 13.00 -5.07 10.18
N ALA A 346 12.70 -5.03 8.87
CA ALA A 346 12.58 -3.79 8.09
C ALA A 346 11.26 -3.03 8.35
N PHE A 347 10.28 -3.66 8.99
CA PHE A 347 8.90 -3.16 9.11
C PHE A 347 8.54 -2.67 10.52
N TYR A 348 9.44 -2.82 11.50
CA TYR A 348 9.22 -2.26 12.83
C TYR A 348 9.20 -0.74 12.79
N TRP A 349 8.11 -0.17 13.31
CA TRP A 349 7.84 1.27 13.23
C TRP A 349 8.88 2.12 13.96
N ASP A 350 9.29 1.71 15.16
CA ASP A 350 10.32 2.40 15.95
C ASP A 350 11.68 2.45 15.22
N LYS A 351 12.08 1.34 14.59
CA LYS A 351 13.30 1.25 13.78
C LYS A 351 13.19 2.14 12.54
N TYR A 352 12.02 2.14 11.89
CA TYR A 352 11.75 3.00 10.74
C TYR A 352 11.87 4.48 11.11
N LEU A 353 11.22 4.92 12.19
CA LEU A 353 11.27 6.29 12.70
C LEU A 353 12.70 6.71 13.06
N LYS A 354 13.43 5.86 13.78
CA LYS A 354 14.84 6.12 14.14
C LYS A 354 15.73 6.28 12.92
N ARG A 355 15.55 5.44 11.89
CA ARG A 355 16.30 5.52 10.62
C ARG A 355 16.01 6.84 9.89
N ARG A 356 14.77 7.31 9.95
CA ARG A 356 14.30 8.54 9.29
C ARG A 356 14.61 9.82 10.07
N GLY A 357 14.85 9.71 11.37
CA GLY A 357 15.07 10.86 12.25
C GLY A 357 13.80 11.67 12.51
N THR A 358 12.64 11.00 12.54
CA THR A 358 11.31 11.61 12.75
C THR A 358 10.58 10.99 13.93
N LYS A 359 9.65 11.73 14.56
CA LYS A 359 8.70 11.19 15.55
C LYS A 359 7.40 10.67 14.92
N GLY A 360 7.30 10.65 13.59
CA GLY A 360 6.15 10.09 12.89
C GLY A 360 4.91 10.97 13.02
N ILE A 361 3.80 10.35 13.40
CA ILE A 361 2.51 11.01 13.58
C ILE A 361 2.47 11.98 14.78
N ASP A 362 3.41 11.86 15.72
CA ASP A 362 3.50 12.68 16.94
C ASP A 362 4.31 13.99 16.76
N GLU A 363 4.66 14.36 15.53
CA GLU A 363 5.41 15.60 15.21
C GLU A 363 4.58 16.87 15.17
#